data_AF-A0A7M7IYL7-F1
#
_entry.id   AF-A0A7M7IYL7-F1
#
_cell.length_a   1.000
_cell.length_b   1.000
_cell.length_c   1.000
_cell.angle_alpha   90.00
_cell.angle_beta   90.00
_cell.angle_gamma   90.00
#
_symmetry.space_group_name_H-M   'P 1'
#
loop_
_entity.id
_entity.type
_entity.pdbx_description
1 polymer ?
#
loop_
_entity_poly.entity_id
_entity_poly.type
_entity_poly.pdbx_seq_one_letter_code
_entity_poly.pdbx_strand_id
1 'polypeptide(L)'
;MTENYRACVRWTLTLINLLLAVISILTLLLGAYYIWKNGDALRPGIAAIVFGMVILLVSLLGCCSTYKRKVCLLITYAIVLNLMLYCALVISGLIFYASWHLEDFKSYSNDTMYEYYTNKTSKREWDTKQKTYECCGLDRPIDWKKVPNFPGIFPDSCGVRPLNRTGCWKPEKETLGVAFLIGRVILIATAVVTITGILGACYLASNPGQRGRTGREKRARQTRLGLFHDNAGLNMANKKYCSIVQAVETKLSRAMGRTWAKFVKFLFLLLNIAFGILGLTYFGWALRQQGQYSNDIPAENGLLLINIGIGSTLFSAALLGCCGVYKKSSIMLKTYSVFLSILLLIQVWVIIFMFAIHNNVVNRQALVNETMFRYYTVVSARKQWDTIQSHAECCGLEGHVDWKNVPGYPGQPPKSCGGDPLKRPGCWVYIKKVAETIVFAIVIVSMAIGVVEFLSVVLACQLVRKYRNDSLIVNGATIGAPTG
;
A
#
# COMPACT_ATOMS: atom_id res chain seq x y z
N MET A 1 0.34 -35.27 12.33
CA MET A 1 0.44 -34.42 11.12
C MET A 1 0.42 -32.91 11.42
N THR A 2 -0.58 -32.40 12.17
CA THR A 2 -0.74 -30.97 12.46
C THR A 2 0.33 -30.34 13.38
N GLU A 3 1.00 -31.11 14.24
CA GLU A 3 2.11 -30.61 15.08
C GLU A 3 3.41 -30.44 14.27
N ASN A 4 3.73 -31.39 13.39
CA ASN A 4 4.89 -31.34 12.49
C ASN A 4 4.78 -30.17 11.50
N TYR A 5 3.60 -29.97 10.89
CA TYR A 5 3.35 -28.85 10.00
C TYR A 5 3.50 -27.49 10.70
N ARG A 6 3.02 -27.37 11.95
CA ARG A 6 3.18 -26.14 12.75
C ARG A 6 4.63 -25.87 13.14
N ALA A 7 5.39 -26.91 13.46
CA ALA A 7 6.81 -26.78 13.72
C ALA A 7 7.56 -26.32 12.46
N CYS A 8 7.23 -26.90 11.31
CA CYS A 8 7.76 -26.50 10.00
C CYS A 8 7.51 -25.01 9.73
N VAL A 9 6.25 -24.55 9.75
CA VAL A 9 5.91 -23.12 9.54
C VAL A 9 6.68 -22.20 10.47
N ARG A 10 6.85 -22.58 11.75
CA ARG A 10 7.60 -21.77 12.72
C ARG A 10 9.08 -21.68 12.37
N TRP A 11 9.72 -22.80 12.06
CA TRP A 11 11.14 -22.82 11.74
C TRP A 11 11.41 -22.11 10.41
N THR A 12 10.55 -22.28 9.41
CA THR A 12 10.63 -21.54 8.15
C THR A 12 10.55 -20.03 8.38
N LEU A 13 9.56 -19.54 9.14
CA LEU A 13 9.45 -18.11 9.46
C LEU A 13 10.66 -17.59 10.24
N THR A 14 11.20 -18.40 11.15
CA THR A 14 12.39 -18.02 11.93
C THR A 14 13.62 -17.92 11.04
N LEU A 15 13.81 -18.88 10.13
CA LEU A 15 14.90 -18.88 9.16
C LEU A 15 14.82 -17.68 8.22
N ILE A 16 13.63 -17.41 7.64
CA ILE A 16 13.42 -16.26 6.74
C ILE A 16 13.76 -14.95 7.47
N ASN A 17 13.27 -14.76 8.69
CA ASN A 17 13.55 -13.54 9.46
C ASN A 17 15.03 -13.43 9.87
N LEU A 18 15.72 -14.54 10.14
CA LEU A 18 17.15 -14.52 10.41
C LEU A 18 17.95 -14.10 9.18
N LEU A 19 17.60 -14.64 8.00
CA LEU A 19 18.22 -14.25 6.73
C LEU A 19 17.98 -12.77 6.42
N LEU A 20 16.75 -12.28 6.61
CA LEU A 20 16.43 -10.86 6.43
C LEU A 20 17.19 -9.97 7.41
N ALA A 21 17.40 -10.40 8.65
CA ALA A 21 18.21 -9.68 9.62
C ALA A 21 19.68 -9.58 9.14
N VAL A 22 20.26 -10.67 8.63
CA VAL A 22 21.63 -10.65 8.08
C VAL A 22 21.71 -9.72 6.87
N ILE A 23 20.78 -9.82 5.92
CA ILE A 23 20.72 -8.93 4.74
C ILE A 23 20.61 -7.46 5.16
N SER A 24 19.82 -7.16 6.19
CA SER A 24 19.65 -5.80 6.69
C SER A 24 20.92 -5.23 7.32
N ILE A 25 21.68 -6.04 8.07
CA ILE A 25 22.97 -5.64 8.64
C ILE A 25 23.98 -5.37 7.52
N LEU A 26 24.06 -6.23 6.51
CA LEU A 26 24.91 -6.01 5.35
C LEU A 26 24.54 -4.72 4.61
N THR A 27 23.24 -4.45 4.46
CA THR A 27 22.74 -3.22 3.82
C THR A 27 23.12 -1.97 4.62
N LEU A 28 23.04 -2.02 5.95
CA LEU A 28 23.46 -0.93 6.84
C LEU A 28 24.95 -0.65 6.72
N LEU A 29 25.79 -1.70 6.71
CA LEU A 29 27.23 -1.59 6.56
C LEU A 29 27.62 -1.01 5.21
N LEU A 30 26.97 -1.46 4.13
CA LEU A 30 27.18 -0.93 2.78
C LEU A 30 26.74 0.54 2.66
N GLY A 31 25.61 0.91 3.26
CA GLY A 31 25.14 2.29 3.30
C GLY A 31 26.11 3.21 4.04
N ALA A 32 26.60 2.80 5.21
CA ALA A 32 27.59 3.54 5.98
C ALA A 32 28.93 3.69 5.23
N TYR A 33 29.41 2.60 4.61
CA TYR A 33 30.62 2.62 3.79
C TYR A 33 30.48 3.57 2.58
N TYR A 34 29.31 3.58 1.92
CA TYR A 34 29.05 4.44 0.78
C TYR A 34 29.10 5.93 1.15
N ILE A 35 28.47 6.31 2.28
CA ILE A 35 28.52 7.68 2.81
C ILE A 35 29.96 8.08 3.14
N TRP A 36 30.69 7.19 3.82
CA TRP A 36 32.09 7.45 4.18
C TRP A 36 32.97 7.69 2.95
N LYS A 37 32.81 6.87 1.90
CA LYS A 37 33.63 6.95 0.69
C LYS A 37 33.32 8.17 -0.20
N ASN A 38 32.04 8.53 -0.35
CA ASN A 38 31.60 9.52 -1.34
C ASN A 38 31.20 10.87 -0.73
N GLY A 39 31.37 11.07 0.59
CA GLY A 39 30.97 12.29 1.29
C GLY A 39 29.47 12.55 1.18
N ASP A 40 29.07 13.79 0.83
CA ASP A 40 27.66 14.21 0.79
C ASP A 40 26.85 13.63 -0.39
N ALA A 41 27.24 12.50 -1.00
CA ALA A 41 26.37 11.70 -1.87
C ALA A 41 25.28 11.04 -1.00
N LEU A 42 24.48 11.91 -0.39
CA LEU A 42 23.71 11.67 0.82
C LEU A 42 22.48 10.81 0.55
N ARG A 43 21.90 10.94 -0.65
CA ARG A 43 20.60 10.36 -1.01
C ARG A 43 20.60 8.82 -1.04
N PRO A 44 21.47 8.13 -1.81
CA PRO A 44 21.45 6.66 -1.85
C PRO A 44 21.97 6.02 -0.55
N GLY A 45 22.97 6.62 0.10
CA GLY A 45 23.52 6.13 1.36
C GLY A 45 22.52 6.21 2.52
N ILE A 46 21.85 7.35 2.71
CA ILE A 46 20.81 7.49 3.74
C ILE A 46 19.65 6.54 3.45
N ALA A 47 19.21 6.44 2.19
CA ALA A 47 18.12 5.53 1.83
C ALA A 47 18.46 4.08 2.22
N ALA A 48 19.65 3.59 1.89
CA ALA A 48 20.11 2.26 2.28
C ALA A 48 20.10 2.06 3.80
N ILE A 49 20.52 3.07 4.58
CA ILE A 49 20.50 3.01 6.04
C ILE A 49 19.06 2.92 6.58
N VAL A 50 18.16 3.80 6.12
CA VAL A 50 16.76 3.82 6.57
C VAL A 50 16.06 2.49 6.23
N PHE A 51 16.20 2.00 4.99
CA PHE A 51 15.64 0.72 4.58
C PHE A 51 16.23 -0.44 5.40
N GLY A 52 17.55 -0.45 5.62
CA GLY A 52 18.22 -1.45 6.45
C GLY A 52 17.70 -1.48 7.89
N MET A 53 17.52 -0.32 8.52
CA MET A 53 16.98 -0.23 9.88
C MET A 53 15.56 -0.78 9.99
N VAL A 54 14.68 -0.41 9.05
CA VAL A 54 13.29 -0.90 9.03
C VAL A 54 13.25 -2.41 8.89
N ILE A 55 13.99 -2.98 7.91
CA ILE A 55 14.03 -4.43 7.69
C ILE A 55 14.58 -5.15 8.92
N LEU A 56 15.61 -4.61 9.58
CA LEU A 56 16.17 -5.19 10.80
C LEU A 56 15.13 -5.26 11.92
N LEU A 57 14.41 -4.16 12.19
CA LEU A 57 13.39 -4.12 13.24
C LEU A 57 12.26 -5.12 12.97
N VAL A 58 11.79 -5.21 11.73
CA VAL A 58 10.76 -6.18 11.34
C VAL A 58 11.25 -7.62 11.49
N SER A 59 12.50 -7.88 11.10
CA SER A 59 13.12 -9.20 11.22
C SER A 59 13.27 -9.63 12.68
N LEU A 60 13.69 -8.71 13.56
CA LEU A 60 13.78 -8.94 15.00
C LEU A 60 12.40 -9.20 15.63
N LEU A 61 11.38 -8.44 15.21
CA LEU A 61 9.98 -8.68 15.62
C LEU A 61 9.51 -10.07 15.17
N GLY A 62 9.81 -10.46 13.92
CA GLY A 62 9.52 -11.77 13.36
C GLY A 62 10.15 -12.90 14.16
N CYS A 63 11.46 -12.84 14.43
CA CYS A 63 12.18 -13.79 15.27
C CYS A 63 11.61 -13.86 16.70
N CYS A 64 11.33 -12.70 17.30
CA CYS A 64 10.74 -12.66 18.64
C CYS A 64 9.34 -13.27 18.66
N SER A 65 8.55 -13.10 17.60
CA SER A 65 7.18 -13.61 17.48
C SER A 65 7.12 -15.15 17.49
N THR A 66 8.05 -15.80 16.80
CA THR A 66 8.14 -17.26 16.74
C THR A 66 8.78 -17.85 18.00
N TYR A 67 9.80 -17.17 18.56
CA TYR A 67 10.52 -17.61 19.76
C TYR A 67 9.68 -17.47 21.04
N LYS A 68 9.13 -16.27 21.33
CA LYS A 68 8.38 -16.01 22.58
C LYS A 68 7.00 -16.69 22.60
N ARG A 69 6.54 -17.26 21.47
CA ARG A 69 5.24 -17.93 21.30
C ARG A 69 4.05 -17.11 21.79
N LYS A 70 4.17 -15.78 21.83
CA LYS A 70 3.12 -14.87 22.24
C LYS A 70 2.25 -14.54 21.02
N VAL A 71 0.99 -14.94 21.08
CA VAL A 71 0.01 -14.70 20.00
C VAL A 71 -0.05 -13.21 19.63
N CYS A 72 -0.06 -12.32 20.62
CA CYS A 72 -0.04 -10.87 20.40
C CYS A 72 1.13 -10.41 19.53
N LEU A 73 2.33 -10.98 19.71
CA LEU A 73 3.51 -10.61 18.95
C LEU A 73 3.46 -11.12 17.50
N LEU A 74 2.89 -12.31 17.26
CA LEU A 74 2.62 -12.82 15.91
C LEU A 74 1.62 -11.93 15.16
N ILE A 75 0.63 -11.39 15.86
CA ILE A 75 -0.35 -10.48 15.27
C ILE A 75 0.28 -9.12 14.97
N THR A 76 1.05 -8.56 15.89
CA THR A 76 1.80 -7.33 15.66
C THR A 76 2.72 -7.47 14.45
N TYR A 77 3.42 -8.60 14.33
CA TYR A 77 4.25 -8.90 13.16
C TYR A 77 3.42 -8.96 11.86
N ALA A 78 2.26 -9.63 11.87
CA ALA A 78 1.38 -9.68 10.70
C ALA A 78 0.84 -8.28 10.30
N ILE A 79 0.53 -7.41 11.26
CA ILE A 79 0.13 -6.02 11.00
C ILE A 79 1.27 -5.24 10.36
N VAL A 80 2.48 -5.32 10.91
CA VAL A 80 3.65 -4.62 10.36
C VAL A 80 3.97 -5.09 8.94
N LEU A 81 3.94 -6.40 8.67
CA LEU A 81 4.15 -6.93 7.32
C LEU A 81 3.08 -6.46 6.33
N ASN A 82 1.84 -6.36 6.77
CA ASN A 82 0.75 -5.88 5.94
C ASN A 82 0.90 -4.38 5.62
N LEU A 83 1.30 -3.54 6.59
CA LEU A 83 1.64 -2.14 6.33
C LEU A 83 2.80 -2.04 5.32
N MET A 84 3.84 -2.86 5.45
CA MET A 84 4.95 -2.90 4.49
C MET A 84 4.50 -3.33 3.09
N LEU A 85 3.59 -4.30 2.98
CA LEU A 85 3.01 -4.72 1.70
C LEU A 85 2.29 -3.56 1.03
N TYR A 86 1.52 -2.75 1.77
CA TYR A 86 0.87 -1.56 1.22
C TYR A 86 1.87 -0.50 0.78
N CYS A 87 2.91 -0.21 1.59
CA CYS A 87 3.98 0.68 1.17
C CYS A 87 4.66 0.20 -0.12
N ALA A 88 4.90 -1.10 -0.26
CA ALA A 88 5.46 -1.69 -1.47
C ALA A 88 4.54 -1.50 -2.70
N LEU A 89 3.22 -1.61 -2.54
CA LEU A 89 2.27 -1.34 -3.62
C LEU A 89 2.27 0.12 -4.05
N VAL A 90 2.41 1.07 -3.13
CA VAL A 90 2.56 2.51 -3.47
C VAL A 90 3.84 2.75 -4.24
N ILE A 91 4.96 2.24 -3.72
CA ILE A 91 6.26 2.41 -4.37
C ILE A 91 6.23 1.79 -5.77
N SER A 92 5.55 0.65 -5.94
CA SER A 92 5.31 0.04 -7.25
C SER A 92 4.54 0.98 -8.18
N GLY A 93 3.45 1.58 -7.71
CA GLY A 93 2.67 2.57 -8.46
C GLY A 93 3.48 3.83 -8.81
N LEU A 94 4.33 4.32 -7.90
CA LEU A 94 5.21 5.47 -8.14
C LEU A 94 6.31 5.17 -9.15
N ILE A 95 6.96 4.00 -9.05
CA ILE A 95 7.95 3.53 -10.04
C ILE A 95 7.28 3.37 -11.40
N PHE A 96 6.05 2.85 -11.41
CA PHE A 96 5.26 2.77 -12.62
C PHE A 96 5.02 4.17 -13.20
N TYR A 97 4.48 5.11 -12.42
CA TYR A 97 4.26 6.49 -12.84
C TYR A 97 5.54 7.16 -13.38
N ALA A 98 6.64 7.07 -12.63
CA ALA A 98 7.94 7.64 -12.99
C ALA A 98 8.51 7.05 -14.29
N SER A 99 8.31 5.74 -14.52
CA SER A 99 8.78 5.10 -15.75
C SER A 99 8.09 5.60 -17.02
N TRP A 100 6.90 6.18 -16.89
CA TRP A 100 6.17 6.82 -17.98
C TRP A 100 6.51 8.29 -18.16
N HIS A 101 6.84 8.98 -17.06
CA HIS A 101 7.15 10.41 -17.03
C HIS A 101 8.64 10.70 -17.16
N LEU A 102 9.33 9.99 -18.07
CA LEU A 102 10.76 10.20 -18.31
C LEU A 102 11.08 11.61 -18.83
N GLU A 103 10.14 12.28 -19.49
CA GLU A 103 10.32 13.67 -19.93
C GLU A 103 10.45 14.64 -18.75
N ASP A 104 9.79 14.38 -17.61
CA ASP A 104 9.93 15.21 -16.41
C ASP A 104 11.34 15.08 -15.83
N PHE A 105 11.93 13.87 -15.86
CA PHE A 105 13.33 13.65 -15.50
C PHE A 105 14.29 14.35 -16.46
N LYS A 106 13.96 14.40 -17.75
CA LYS A 106 14.72 15.16 -18.75
C LYS A 106 14.66 16.66 -18.47
N SER A 107 13.47 17.19 -18.18
CA SER A 107 13.25 18.60 -17.82
C SER A 107 14.00 18.97 -16.55
N TYR A 108 13.89 18.16 -15.50
CA TYR A 108 14.66 18.37 -14.26
C TYR A 108 16.18 18.35 -14.51
N SER A 109 16.64 17.42 -15.36
CA SER A 109 18.05 17.40 -15.77
C SER A 109 18.44 18.68 -16.51
N ASN A 110 17.57 19.17 -17.40
CA ASN A 110 17.78 20.45 -18.07
C ASN A 110 17.90 21.60 -17.03
N ASP A 111 16.95 21.74 -16.11
CA ASP A 111 16.96 22.82 -15.10
C ASP A 111 18.23 22.78 -14.23
N THR A 112 18.62 21.59 -13.75
CA THR A 112 19.87 21.43 -12.99
C THR A 112 21.12 21.74 -13.83
N MET A 113 21.08 21.53 -15.14
CA MET A 113 22.17 21.93 -16.05
C MET A 113 22.30 23.45 -16.16
N TYR A 114 21.17 24.18 -16.19
CA TYR A 114 21.16 25.65 -16.18
C TYR A 114 21.76 26.23 -14.88
N GLU A 115 21.66 25.50 -13.77
CA GLU A 115 22.26 25.87 -12.48
C GLU A 115 23.72 25.41 -12.30
N TYR A 116 24.35 24.80 -13.30
CA TYR A 116 25.66 24.16 -13.15
C TYR A 116 26.75 25.09 -12.56
N TYR A 117 26.84 26.34 -13.02
CA TYR A 117 27.87 27.29 -12.56
C TYR A 117 27.51 28.04 -11.27
N THR A 118 26.25 28.00 -10.84
CA THR A 118 25.75 28.74 -9.68
C THR A 118 25.52 27.84 -8.48
N ASN A 119 25.16 26.57 -8.69
CA ASN A 119 24.82 25.61 -7.65
C ASN A 119 25.86 24.48 -7.58
N LYS A 120 26.59 24.43 -6.45
CA LYS A 120 27.64 23.41 -6.21
C LYS A 120 27.09 21.97 -6.26
N THR A 121 25.83 21.77 -5.87
CA THR A 121 25.18 20.45 -5.93
C THR A 121 24.94 20.02 -7.37
N SER A 122 24.34 20.91 -8.17
CA SER A 122 24.10 20.67 -9.61
C SER A 122 25.41 20.42 -10.36
N LYS A 123 26.48 21.18 -10.03
CA LYS A 123 27.82 20.93 -10.55
C LYS A 123 28.30 19.51 -10.29
N ARG A 124 28.24 19.07 -9.03
CA ARG A 124 28.72 17.73 -8.63
C ARG A 124 27.90 16.62 -9.28
N GLU A 125 26.59 16.78 -9.37
CA GLU A 125 25.69 15.82 -10.01
C GLU A 125 26.01 15.66 -11.51
N TRP A 126 26.18 16.78 -12.23
CA TRP A 126 26.56 16.77 -13.64
C TRP A 126 27.97 16.23 -13.88
N ASP A 127 28.94 16.60 -13.05
CA ASP A 127 30.31 16.08 -13.16
C ASP A 127 30.35 14.56 -12.96
N THR A 128 29.55 14.06 -12.02
CA THR A 128 29.40 12.61 -11.78
C THR A 128 28.71 11.93 -12.94
N LYS A 129 27.60 12.51 -13.44
CA LYS A 129 26.82 11.98 -14.56
C LYS A 129 27.68 11.84 -15.83
N GLN A 130 28.44 12.88 -16.17
CA GLN A 130 29.30 12.90 -17.36
C GLN A 130 30.45 11.89 -17.28
N LYS A 131 31.08 11.77 -16.11
CA LYS A 131 32.11 10.76 -15.87
C LYS A 131 31.55 9.33 -15.88
N THR A 132 30.37 9.13 -15.31
CA THR A 132 29.75 7.79 -15.17
C THR A 132 29.29 7.23 -16.51
N TYR A 133 28.70 8.06 -17.36
CA TYR A 133 28.15 7.65 -18.65
C TYR A 133 29.07 7.98 -19.84
N GLU A 134 30.26 8.53 -19.57
CA GLU A 134 31.20 9.00 -20.59
C GLU A 134 30.54 9.85 -21.69
N CYS A 135 29.74 10.83 -21.27
CA CYS A 135 28.88 11.66 -22.11
C CYS A 135 29.15 13.16 -21.86
N CYS A 136 28.60 14.03 -22.71
CA CYS A 136 28.71 15.49 -22.50
C CYS A 136 27.43 16.23 -22.94
N GLY A 137 26.95 17.11 -22.07
CA GLY A 137 25.68 17.84 -22.25
C GLY A 137 24.45 16.94 -22.10
N LEU A 138 23.25 17.53 -22.17
CA LEU A 138 21.99 16.79 -22.00
C LEU A 138 21.69 15.91 -23.21
N ASP A 139 21.46 16.52 -24.37
CA ASP A 139 21.24 15.82 -25.64
C ASP A 139 22.52 15.79 -26.48
N ARG A 140 23.31 16.87 -26.41
CA ARG A 140 24.58 17.03 -27.14
C ARG A 140 25.56 17.94 -26.38
N PRO A 141 26.86 17.86 -26.66
CA PRO A 141 27.86 18.73 -26.02
C PRO A 141 27.57 20.22 -26.19
N ILE A 142 26.97 20.63 -27.31
CA ILE A 142 26.67 22.03 -27.61
C ILE A 142 25.64 22.65 -26.65
N ASP A 143 24.89 21.85 -25.90
CA ASP A 143 23.89 22.34 -24.95
C ASP A 143 24.50 23.23 -23.85
N TRP A 144 25.80 23.06 -23.55
CA TRP A 144 26.54 23.93 -22.64
C TRP A 144 26.55 25.40 -23.05
N LYS A 145 26.44 25.70 -24.35
CA LYS A 145 26.35 27.09 -24.83
C LYS A 145 25.07 27.80 -24.41
N LYS A 146 24.03 27.05 -24.02
CA LYS A 146 22.74 27.59 -23.55
C LYS A 146 22.75 27.86 -22.04
N VAL A 147 23.77 27.36 -21.32
CA VAL A 147 23.86 27.46 -19.86
C VAL A 147 24.32 28.88 -19.47
N PRO A 148 23.64 29.56 -18.53
CA PRO A 148 24.07 30.86 -18.02
C PRO A 148 25.49 30.83 -17.44
N ASN A 149 26.26 31.90 -17.65
CA ASN A 149 27.65 32.03 -17.19
C ASN A 149 28.62 30.98 -17.75
N PHE A 150 28.30 30.37 -18.90
CA PHE A 150 29.22 29.44 -19.56
C PHE A 150 30.52 30.16 -19.96
N PRO A 151 31.70 29.75 -19.46
CA PRO A 151 32.96 30.46 -19.67
C PRO A 151 33.58 30.22 -21.05
N GLY A 152 32.88 29.57 -21.97
CA GLY A 152 33.40 29.17 -23.28
C GLY A 152 34.24 27.88 -23.26
N ILE A 153 34.52 27.33 -22.08
CA ILE A 153 35.27 26.10 -21.86
C ILE A 153 34.30 25.04 -21.30
N PHE A 154 34.26 23.87 -21.93
CA PHE A 154 33.44 22.76 -21.45
C PHE A 154 33.91 22.27 -20.07
N PRO A 155 33.00 21.74 -19.23
CA PRO A 155 33.39 21.11 -17.97
C PRO A 155 34.48 20.05 -18.16
N ASP A 156 35.46 20.02 -17.24
CA ASP A 156 36.54 19.02 -17.23
C ASP A 156 36.00 17.58 -17.19
N SER A 157 34.81 17.40 -16.61
CA SER A 157 34.06 16.14 -16.55
C SER A 157 33.63 15.61 -17.92
N CYS A 158 33.59 16.43 -18.98
CA CYS A 158 33.38 15.98 -20.35
C CYS A 158 34.64 15.38 -21.02
N GLY A 159 35.83 15.56 -20.43
CA GLY A 159 37.11 15.03 -20.92
C GLY A 159 37.73 15.78 -22.11
N VAL A 160 38.74 15.18 -22.74
CA VAL A 160 39.68 15.87 -23.67
C VAL A 160 39.07 16.19 -25.05
N ARG A 161 37.94 15.56 -25.43
CA ARG A 161 37.24 15.80 -26.71
C ARG A 161 35.71 15.83 -26.53
N PRO A 162 35.17 16.88 -25.89
CA PRO A 162 33.77 16.94 -25.50
C PRO A 162 32.82 16.86 -26.71
N LEU A 163 33.18 17.45 -27.85
CA LEU A 163 32.35 17.48 -29.06
C LEU A 163 32.13 16.11 -29.72
N ASN A 164 33.00 15.12 -29.45
CA ASN A 164 32.83 13.75 -29.98
C ASN A 164 31.97 12.87 -29.06
N ARG A 165 31.58 13.35 -27.88
CA ARG A 165 30.76 12.60 -26.94
C ARG A 165 29.28 12.70 -27.31
N THR A 166 28.52 11.66 -26.97
CA THR A 166 27.05 11.68 -27.03
C THR A 166 26.47 12.46 -25.84
N GLY A 167 25.22 12.91 -25.96
CA GLY A 167 24.49 13.48 -24.82
C GLY A 167 24.21 12.45 -23.73
N CYS A 168 24.17 12.92 -22.49
CA CYS A 168 24.00 12.09 -21.30
C CYS A 168 22.59 11.51 -21.15
N TRP A 169 21.57 12.14 -21.74
CA TRP A 169 20.19 11.70 -21.57
C TRP A 169 19.93 10.29 -22.10
N LYS A 170 20.56 9.90 -23.22
CA LYS A 170 20.34 8.58 -23.83
C LYS A 170 20.79 7.43 -22.90
N PRO A 171 22.08 7.34 -22.47
CA PRO A 171 22.52 6.28 -21.56
C PRO A 171 21.85 6.36 -20.18
N GLU A 172 21.53 7.56 -19.70
CA GLU A 172 20.77 7.74 -18.46
C GLU A 172 19.36 7.16 -18.55
N LYS A 173 18.63 7.43 -19.64
CA LYS A 173 17.29 6.89 -19.89
C LYS A 173 17.29 5.36 -19.95
N GLU A 174 18.27 4.77 -20.62
CA GLU A 174 18.44 3.31 -20.68
C GLU A 174 18.70 2.72 -19.29
N THR A 175 19.58 3.36 -18.51
CA THR A 175 19.88 2.96 -17.13
C THR A 175 18.65 3.07 -16.22
N LEU A 176 17.88 4.14 -16.32
CA LEU A 176 16.63 4.34 -15.58
C LEU A 176 15.61 3.26 -15.94
N GLY A 177 15.48 2.91 -17.22
CA GLY A 177 14.60 1.82 -17.68
C GLY A 177 14.94 0.48 -17.03
N VAL A 178 16.22 0.12 -17.00
CA VAL A 178 16.70 -1.11 -16.32
C VAL A 178 16.46 -1.04 -14.81
N ALA A 179 16.72 0.11 -14.18
CA ALA A 179 16.49 0.30 -12.75
C ALA A 179 15.01 0.15 -12.38
N PHE A 180 14.09 0.70 -13.18
CA PHE A 180 12.65 0.52 -12.97
C PHE A 180 12.22 -0.94 -13.14
N LEU A 181 12.76 -1.67 -14.10
CA LEU A 181 12.50 -3.09 -14.27
C LEU A 181 12.95 -3.90 -13.04
N ILE A 182 14.19 -3.69 -12.60
CA ILE A 182 14.74 -4.35 -11.40
C ILE A 182 13.90 -4.01 -10.18
N GLY A 183 13.53 -2.74 -9.99
CA GLY A 183 12.67 -2.30 -8.89
C GLY A 183 11.32 -3.03 -8.85
N ARG A 184 10.67 -3.22 -10.00
CA ARG A 184 9.41 -3.97 -10.08
C ARG A 184 9.58 -5.44 -9.69
N VAL A 185 10.64 -6.11 -10.16
CA VAL A 185 10.93 -7.51 -9.81
C VAL A 185 11.16 -7.66 -8.30
N ILE A 186 11.91 -6.75 -7.69
CA ILE A 186 12.17 -6.75 -6.24
C ILE A 186 10.87 -6.56 -5.45
N LEU A 187 9.98 -5.66 -5.90
CA LEU A 187 8.70 -5.41 -5.22
C LEU A 187 7.76 -6.62 -5.29
N ILE A 188 7.73 -7.33 -6.42
CA ILE A 188 6.97 -8.59 -6.54
C ILE A 188 7.52 -9.64 -5.57
N ALA A 189 8.84 -9.84 -5.54
CA ALA A 189 9.48 -10.77 -4.59
C ALA A 189 9.16 -10.40 -3.14
N THR A 190 9.20 -9.10 -2.81
CA THR A 190 8.86 -8.58 -1.48
C THR A 190 7.39 -8.85 -1.12
N ALA A 191 6.47 -8.70 -2.07
CA ALA A 191 5.05 -9.01 -1.86
C ALA A 191 4.85 -10.50 -1.54
N VAL A 192 5.54 -11.41 -2.24
CA VAL A 192 5.47 -12.85 -1.96
C VAL A 192 5.99 -13.18 -0.55
N VAL A 193 7.13 -12.61 -0.16
CA VAL A 193 7.72 -12.82 1.17
C VAL A 193 6.82 -12.28 2.28
N THR A 194 6.23 -11.10 2.09
CA THR A 194 5.32 -10.50 3.09
C THR A 194 4.01 -11.28 3.20
N ILE A 195 3.40 -11.70 2.09
CA ILE A 195 2.18 -12.53 2.09
C ILE A 195 2.43 -13.87 2.79
N THR A 196 3.52 -14.56 2.45
CA THR A 196 3.88 -15.83 3.13
C THR A 196 4.13 -15.63 4.63
N GLY A 197 4.78 -14.52 5.00
CA GLY A 197 4.95 -14.09 6.39
C GLY A 197 3.62 -13.86 7.13
N ILE A 198 2.68 -13.14 6.52
CA ILE A 198 1.34 -12.85 7.06
C ILE A 198 0.56 -14.16 7.24
N LEU A 199 0.50 -15.01 6.21
CA LEU A 199 -0.21 -16.28 6.26
C LEU A 199 0.37 -17.20 7.35
N GLY A 200 1.69 -17.31 7.43
CA GLY A 200 2.38 -18.10 8.45
C GLY A 200 2.12 -17.57 9.86
N ALA A 201 2.19 -16.25 10.06
CA ALA A 201 1.93 -15.62 11.35
C ALA A 201 0.47 -15.80 11.79
N CYS A 202 -0.48 -15.58 10.89
CA CYS A 202 -1.92 -15.80 11.11
C CYS A 202 -2.21 -17.27 11.44
N TYR A 203 -1.60 -18.22 10.71
CA TYR A 203 -1.73 -19.65 10.97
C TYR A 203 -1.24 -20.02 12.38
N LEU A 204 -0.02 -19.60 12.76
CA LEU A 204 0.55 -19.87 14.08
C LEU A 204 -0.24 -19.20 15.20
N ALA A 205 -0.79 -18.02 14.94
CA ALA A 205 -1.60 -17.29 15.89
C ALA A 205 -2.98 -17.97 16.10
N SER A 206 -3.57 -18.54 15.04
CA SER A 206 -4.88 -19.22 15.07
C SER A 206 -4.78 -20.59 15.71
N ASN A 207 -3.62 -21.22 15.56
CA ASN A 207 -3.25 -22.49 16.16
C ASN A 207 -2.09 -22.30 17.14
N PRO A 208 -2.31 -21.68 18.32
CA PRO A 208 -1.29 -21.65 19.37
C PRO A 208 -1.05 -23.08 19.86
N GLY A 209 0.23 -23.50 19.95
CA GLY A 209 0.59 -24.84 20.43
C GLY A 209 -0.04 -25.12 21.78
N GLN A 210 -0.85 -26.18 21.91
CA GLN A 210 -1.50 -26.53 23.18
C GLN A 210 -0.47 -26.75 24.30
N ARG A 211 0.74 -27.22 23.95
CA ARG A 211 1.84 -27.58 24.87
C ARG A 211 2.25 -26.48 25.87
N GLY A 212 1.95 -25.20 25.60
CA GLY A 212 2.23 -24.10 26.53
C GLY A 212 1.07 -23.68 27.43
N ARG A 213 -0.19 -23.91 27.01
CA ARG A 213 -1.38 -23.51 27.77
C ARG A 213 -1.78 -24.63 28.73
N THR A 214 -1.84 -25.87 28.26
CA THR A 214 -1.91 -27.03 29.15
C THR A 214 -0.61 -27.20 29.93
N GLY A 215 0.56 -26.77 29.46
CA GLY A 215 1.80 -26.81 30.25
C GLY A 215 1.87 -25.78 31.38
N ARG A 216 1.37 -24.54 31.17
CA ARG A 216 1.23 -23.52 32.23
C ARG A 216 0.01 -23.75 33.12
N GLU A 217 -1.09 -24.30 32.61
CA GLU A 217 -2.24 -24.71 33.41
C GLU A 217 -2.00 -26.03 34.15
N LYS A 218 -1.23 -26.97 33.58
CA LYS A 218 -0.73 -28.18 34.25
C LYS A 218 0.43 -27.87 35.18
N ARG A 219 1.35 -26.94 34.89
CA ARG A 219 2.27 -26.39 35.91
C ARG A 219 1.50 -25.63 36.97
N ALA A 220 0.54 -24.77 36.65
CA ALA A 220 -0.26 -24.09 37.68
C ALA A 220 -1.14 -25.06 38.50
N ARG A 221 -1.60 -26.18 37.93
CA ARG A 221 -2.26 -27.28 38.66
C ARG A 221 -1.28 -28.18 39.42
N GLN A 222 -0.12 -28.54 38.88
CA GLN A 222 0.94 -29.32 39.56
C GLN A 222 1.71 -28.50 40.59
N THR A 223 1.78 -27.18 40.44
CA THR A 223 2.27 -26.23 41.44
C THR A 223 1.20 -26.00 42.52
N ARG A 224 -0.10 -26.21 42.22
CA ARG A 224 -1.17 -26.30 43.25
C ARG A 224 -1.23 -27.66 43.96
N LEU A 225 -0.93 -28.75 43.27
CA LEU A 225 -1.05 -30.13 43.78
C LEU A 225 0.29 -30.76 44.21
N GLY A 226 1.43 -30.14 43.89
CA GLY A 226 2.77 -30.70 44.05
C GLY A 226 3.82 -29.74 44.64
N LEU A 227 3.42 -28.57 45.16
CA LEU A 227 4.30 -27.74 46.01
C LEU A 227 4.29 -28.16 47.49
N PHE A 228 3.80 -29.35 47.80
CA PHE A 228 4.00 -29.95 49.12
C PHE A 228 5.32 -30.73 49.27
N HIS A 229 6.11 -31.00 48.21
CA HIS A 229 7.26 -31.91 48.37
C HIS A 229 8.68 -31.46 48.00
N ASP A 230 8.94 -30.49 47.11
CA ASP A 230 10.35 -30.16 46.76
C ASP A 230 10.71 -28.68 46.95
N ASN A 231 10.86 -28.23 48.20
CA ASN A 231 11.55 -26.98 48.52
C ASN A 231 12.36 -27.16 49.82
N ALA A 232 13.42 -27.95 49.77
CA ALA A 232 14.29 -28.24 50.91
C ALA A 232 15.41 -27.20 51.14
N GLY A 233 15.38 -26.02 50.51
CA GLY A 233 16.51 -25.06 50.60
C GLY A 233 16.18 -23.57 50.44
N LEU A 234 14.91 -23.16 50.53
CA LEU A 234 14.52 -21.75 50.42
C LEU A 234 13.85 -21.26 51.71
N ASN A 235 14.45 -20.26 52.36
CA ASN A 235 13.93 -19.64 53.58
C ASN A 235 12.49 -19.13 53.35
N MET A 236 11.64 -19.22 54.39
CA MET A 236 10.19 -18.96 54.32
C MET A 236 9.82 -17.60 53.70
N ALA A 237 10.69 -16.58 53.87
CA ALA A 237 10.52 -15.24 53.29
C ALA A 237 10.65 -15.21 51.76
N ASN A 238 11.62 -15.91 51.16
CA ASN A 238 11.83 -15.94 49.71
C ASN A 238 10.70 -16.69 48.97
N LYS A 239 10.12 -17.71 49.62
CA LYS A 239 8.96 -18.45 49.08
C LYS A 239 7.72 -17.56 49.02
N LYS A 240 7.52 -16.70 50.03
CA LYS A 240 6.43 -15.71 50.11
C LYS A 240 6.62 -14.59 49.09
N TYR A 241 7.85 -14.08 48.95
CA TYR A 241 8.19 -13.05 47.96
C TYR A 241 7.95 -13.52 46.52
N CYS A 242 8.42 -14.72 46.16
CA CYS A 242 8.25 -15.27 44.81
C CYS A 242 6.77 -15.54 44.46
N SER A 243 5.95 -15.98 45.42
CA SER A 243 4.50 -16.17 45.20
C SER A 243 3.75 -14.85 45.02
N ILE A 244 4.14 -13.81 45.77
CA ILE A 244 3.57 -12.46 45.65
C ILE A 244 3.94 -11.86 44.29
N VAL A 245 5.20 -11.95 43.87
CA VAL A 245 5.65 -11.44 42.56
C VAL A 245 4.93 -12.14 41.41
N GLN A 246 4.81 -13.48 41.43
CA GLN A 246 4.03 -14.21 40.40
C GLN A 246 2.53 -13.90 40.45
N ALA A 247 1.95 -13.70 41.63
CA ALA A 247 0.55 -13.31 41.78
C ALA A 247 0.31 -11.89 41.26
N VAL A 248 1.24 -10.97 41.49
CA VAL A 248 1.21 -9.58 40.99
C VAL A 248 1.39 -9.58 39.47
N GLU A 249 2.39 -10.26 38.91
CA GLU A 249 2.60 -10.36 37.45
C GLU A 249 1.40 -10.98 36.74
N THR A 250 0.82 -12.06 37.29
CA THR A 250 -0.37 -12.68 36.69
C THR A 250 -1.62 -11.85 36.86
N LYS A 251 -1.79 -11.09 37.95
CA LYS A 251 -2.89 -10.13 38.12
C LYS A 251 -2.73 -8.94 37.16
N LEU A 252 -1.52 -8.40 37.03
CA LEU A 252 -1.19 -7.29 36.15
C LEU A 252 -1.37 -7.68 34.68
N SER A 253 -0.88 -8.85 34.28
CA SER A 253 -1.09 -9.40 32.93
C SER A 253 -2.57 -9.67 32.61
N ARG A 254 -3.35 -10.16 33.60
CA ARG A 254 -4.81 -10.35 33.46
C ARG A 254 -5.58 -9.03 33.43
N ALA A 255 -5.16 -8.03 34.21
CA ALA A 255 -5.74 -6.68 34.20
C ALA A 255 -5.48 -6.00 32.86
N MET A 256 -4.23 -5.98 32.42
CA MET A 256 -3.80 -5.44 31.12
C MET A 256 -4.51 -6.14 29.95
N GLY A 257 -4.64 -7.48 29.99
CA GLY A 257 -5.40 -8.24 29.00
C GLY A 257 -6.90 -7.95 28.99
N ARG A 258 -7.52 -7.65 30.15
CA ARG A 258 -8.93 -7.27 30.24
C ARG A 258 -9.18 -5.87 29.70
N THR A 259 -8.33 -4.90 30.04
CA THR A 259 -8.40 -3.52 29.52
C THR A 259 -8.18 -3.49 28.02
N TRP A 260 -7.16 -4.19 27.52
CA TRP A 260 -6.91 -4.35 26.08
C TRP A 260 -8.11 -4.94 25.33
N ALA A 261 -8.73 -5.98 25.88
CA ALA A 261 -9.87 -6.60 25.22
C ALA A 261 -11.15 -5.75 25.25
N LYS A 262 -11.27 -4.78 26.17
CA LYS A 262 -12.33 -3.77 26.14
C LYS A 262 -12.04 -2.74 25.05
N PHE A 263 -10.80 -2.26 25.00
CA PHE A 263 -10.34 -1.33 23.96
C PHE A 263 -10.54 -1.89 22.55
N VAL A 264 -10.11 -3.13 22.29
CA VAL A 264 -10.29 -3.81 20.98
C VAL A 264 -11.75 -3.90 20.59
N LYS A 265 -12.65 -4.20 21.53
CA LYS A 265 -14.10 -4.24 21.26
C LYS A 265 -14.65 -2.86 20.94
N PHE A 266 -14.29 -1.85 21.74
CA PHE A 266 -14.72 -0.48 21.54
C PHE A 266 -14.27 0.05 20.18
N LEU A 267 -12.98 -0.10 19.86
CA LEU A 267 -12.41 0.32 18.58
C LEU A 267 -13.08 -0.39 17.40
N PHE A 268 -13.23 -1.72 17.48
CA PHE A 268 -13.89 -2.49 16.41
C PHE A 268 -15.34 -2.05 16.19
N LEU A 269 -16.09 -1.80 17.28
CA LEU A 269 -17.47 -1.34 17.18
C LEU A 269 -17.55 0.08 16.63
N LEU A 270 -16.68 0.99 17.08
CA LEU A 270 -16.61 2.37 16.59
C LEU A 270 -16.35 2.40 15.08
N LEU A 271 -15.36 1.64 14.60
CA LEU A 271 -15.04 1.55 13.18
C LEU A 271 -16.22 1.01 12.37
N ASN A 272 -16.83 -0.11 12.79
CA ASN A 272 -17.96 -0.68 12.05
C ASN A 272 -19.21 0.21 12.09
N ILE A 273 -19.50 0.92 13.19
CA ILE A 273 -20.60 1.90 13.24
C ILE A 273 -20.33 3.06 12.28
N ALA A 274 -19.10 3.60 12.28
CA ALA A 274 -18.72 4.67 11.35
C ALA A 274 -18.90 4.24 9.89
N PHE A 275 -18.40 3.05 9.51
CA PHE A 275 -18.59 2.50 8.17
C PHE A 275 -20.05 2.18 7.84
N GLY A 276 -20.84 1.76 8.82
CA GLY A 276 -22.28 1.54 8.65
C GLY A 276 -23.02 2.84 8.32
N ILE A 277 -22.71 3.93 9.04
CA ILE A 277 -23.26 5.27 8.76
C ILE A 277 -22.83 5.73 7.36
N LEU A 278 -21.54 5.62 7.04
CA LEU A 278 -21.04 5.97 5.71
C LEU A 278 -21.76 5.17 4.61
N GLY A 279 -21.92 3.85 4.79
CA GLY A 279 -22.66 2.99 3.87
C GLY A 279 -24.11 3.41 3.67
N LEU A 280 -24.82 3.75 4.75
CA LEU A 280 -26.21 4.23 4.69
C LEU A 280 -26.32 5.60 4.02
N THR A 281 -25.42 6.54 4.32
CA THR A 281 -25.41 7.86 3.69
C THR A 281 -25.13 7.76 2.19
N TYR A 282 -24.19 6.91 1.79
CA TYR A 282 -23.84 6.69 0.39
C TYR A 282 -24.96 5.99 -0.37
N PHE A 283 -25.57 4.96 0.22
CA PHE A 283 -26.74 4.26 -0.31
C PHE A 283 -27.94 5.21 -0.49
N GLY A 284 -28.25 6.02 0.52
CA GLY A 284 -29.34 7.00 0.47
C GLY A 284 -29.09 8.10 -0.56
N TRP A 285 -27.85 8.58 -0.68
CA TRP A 285 -27.46 9.53 -1.74
C TRP A 285 -27.66 8.94 -3.13
N ALA A 286 -27.24 7.68 -3.35
CA ALA A 286 -27.44 7.00 -4.62
C ALA A 286 -28.92 6.88 -4.98
N LEU A 287 -29.79 6.50 -4.04
CA LEU A 287 -31.25 6.42 -4.27
C LEU A 287 -31.88 7.76 -4.63
N ARG A 288 -31.40 8.88 -4.05
CA ARG A 288 -31.91 10.22 -4.38
C ARG A 288 -31.63 10.59 -5.83
N GLN A 289 -30.48 10.18 -6.37
CA GLN A 289 -30.10 10.45 -7.76
C GLN A 289 -31.03 9.78 -8.78
N GLN A 290 -31.61 8.62 -8.43
CA GLN A 290 -32.58 7.92 -9.28
C GLN A 290 -33.83 8.78 -9.57
N GLY A 291 -34.26 9.61 -8.62
CA GLY A 291 -35.44 10.47 -8.76
C GLY A 291 -35.27 11.68 -9.68
N GLN A 292 -34.03 12.02 -10.06
CA GLN A 292 -33.74 13.19 -10.91
C GLN A 292 -33.45 12.81 -12.38
N TYR A 293 -33.23 11.53 -12.69
CA TYR A 293 -32.75 11.05 -13.99
C TYR A 293 -33.76 10.19 -14.76
N SER A 294 -35.05 10.20 -14.40
CA SER A 294 -36.06 9.29 -14.97
C SER A 294 -36.27 9.38 -16.49
N ASN A 295 -35.67 10.35 -17.19
CA ASN A 295 -35.99 10.65 -18.59
C ASN A 295 -34.81 10.60 -19.58
N ASP A 296 -33.56 10.26 -19.20
CA ASP A 296 -32.42 10.25 -20.15
C ASP A 296 -31.48 9.02 -19.98
N ILE A 297 -31.58 8.08 -20.93
CA ILE A 297 -30.56 7.11 -21.43
C ILE A 297 -30.08 5.95 -20.49
N PRO A 298 -30.09 4.67 -20.96
CA PRO A 298 -29.76 3.48 -20.15
C PRO A 298 -28.30 3.30 -19.70
N ALA A 299 -27.35 4.12 -20.18
CA ALA A 299 -25.93 4.02 -19.79
C ALA A 299 -25.63 4.59 -18.38
N GLU A 300 -26.48 5.47 -17.86
CA GLU A 300 -26.32 6.07 -16.53
C GLU A 300 -26.78 5.13 -15.39
N ASN A 301 -27.54 4.08 -15.71
CA ASN A 301 -27.97 3.06 -14.75
C ASN A 301 -26.79 2.29 -14.15
N GLY A 302 -25.68 2.13 -14.88
CA GLY A 302 -24.51 1.39 -14.41
C GLY A 302 -23.83 2.05 -13.20
N LEU A 303 -23.59 3.37 -13.26
CA LEU A 303 -22.97 4.10 -12.17
C LEU A 303 -23.85 4.12 -10.91
N LEU A 304 -25.16 4.27 -11.10
CA LEU A 304 -26.14 4.19 -10.02
C LEU A 304 -26.12 2.82 -9.33
N LEU A 305 -26.16 1.72 -10.10
CA LEU A 305 -26.11 0.35 -9.57
C LEU A 305 -24.80 0.08 -8.84
N ILE A 306 -23.67 0.56 -9.36
CA ILE A 306 -22.36 0.47 -8.68
C ILE A 306 -22.42 1.18 -7.32
N ASN A 307 -22.98 2.40 -7.27
CA ASN A 307 -23.04 3.18 -6.03
C ASN A 307 -23.94 2.53 -4.98
N ILE A 308 -25.10 1.99 -5.40
CA ILE A 308 -25.99 1.21 -4.55
C ILE A 308 -25.27 -0.05 -4.02
N GLY A 309 -24.51 -0.73 -4.88
CA GLY A 309 -23.70 -1.89 -4.52
C GLY A 309 -22.66 -1.58 -3.45
N ILE A 310 -21.93 -0.47 -3.59
CA ILE A 310 -20.92 -0.03 -2.61
C ILE A 310 -21.56 0.26 -1.26
N GLY A 311 -22.62 1.08 -1.23
CA GLY A 311 -23.29 1.45 0.03
C GLY A 311 -23.88 0.24 0.77
N SER A 312 -24.55 -0.65 0.04
CA SER A 312 -25.14 -1.87 0.60
C SER A 312 -24.08 -2.86 1.12
N THR A 313 -22.95 -3.00 0.42
CA THR A 313 -21.82 -3.84 0.83
C THR A 313 -21.19 -3.33 2.13
N LEU A 314 -20.92 -2.02 2.22
CA LEU A 314 -20.37 -1.38 3.43
C LEU A 314 -21.30 -1.56 4.64
N PHE A 315 -22.59 -1.32 4.45
CA PHE A 315 -23.58 -1.49 5.51
C PHE A 315 -23.71 -2.95 5.96
N SER A 316 -23.72 -3.91 5.03
CA SER A 316 -23.80 -5.33 5.33
C SER A 316 -22.59 -5.82 6.12
N ALA A 317 -21.38 -5.39 5.73
CA ALA A 317 -20.15 -5.67 6.49
C ALA A 317 -20.24 -5.13 7.92
N ALA A 318 -20.63 -3.87 8.07
CA ALA A 318 -20.80 -3.22 9.37
C ALA A 318 -21.81 -3.96 10.26
N LEU A 319 -22.96 -4.36 9.70
CA LEU A 319 -24.00 -5.09 10.42
C LEU A 319 -23.48 -6.45 10.92
N LEU A 320 -22.79 -7.21 10.07
CA LEU A 320 -22.19 -8.50 10.44
C LEU A 320 -21.14 -8.33 11.55
N GLY A 321 -20.28 -7.31 11.45
CA GLY A 321 -19.26 -6.98 12.45
C GLY A 321 -19.89 -6.63 13.80
N CYS A 322 -20.78 -5.64 13.83
CA CYS A 322 -21.47 -5.17 15.03
C CYS A 322 -22.30 -6.29 15.69
N CYS A 323 -23.12 -7.01 14.92
CA CYS A 323 -23.91 -8.11 15.43
C CYS A 323 -23.04 -9.27 15.95
N GLY A 324 -21.90 -9.55 15.31
CA GLY A 324 -20.95 -10.55 15.77
C GLY A 324 -20.37 -10.23 17.15
N VAL A 325 -20.12 -8.95 17.45
CA VAL A 325 -19.70 -8.51 18.78
C VAL A 325 -20.85 -8.56 19.78
N TYR A 326 -22.02 -8.02 19.42
CA TYR A 326 -23.19 -7.94 20.29
C TYR A 326 -23.69 -9.32 20.72
N LYS A 327 -23.89 -10.23 19.76
CA LYS A 327 -24.28 -11.63 20.00
C LYS A 327 -23.16 -12.50 20.55
N LYS A 328 -21.94 -11.94 20.71
CA LYS A 328 -20.71 -12.69 21.07
C LYS A 328 -20.50 -13.92 20.18
N SER A 329 -20.91 -13.86 18.91
CA SER A 329 -20.93 -15.01 17.99
C SER A 329 -19.63 -15.12 17.21
N SER A 330 -18.90 -16.21 17.45
CA SER A 330 -17.68 -16.52 16.70
C SER A 330 -17.96 -16.85 15.22
N ILE A 331 -19.16 -17.36 14.90
CA ILE A 331 -19.51 -17.71 13.52
C ILE A 331 -19.68 -16.42 12.70
N MET A 332 -20.46 -15.45 13.21
CA MET A 332 -20.68 -14.18 12.49
C MET A 332 -19.39 -13.39 12.28
N LEU A 333 -18.50 -13.34 13.29
CA LEU A 333 -17.21 -12.66 13.15
C LEU A 333 -16.26 -13.38 12.17
N LYS A 334 -16.35 -14.71 12.03
CA LYS A 334 -15.62 -15.44 10.98
C LYS A 334 -16.20 -15.12 9.61
N THR A 335 -17.52 -15.11 9.45
CA THR A 335 -18.17 -14.72 8.18
C THR A 335 -17.77 -13.31 7.78
N TYR A 336 -17.80 -12.36 8.72
CA TYR A 336 -17.29 -11.00 8.52
C TYR A 336 -15.83 -10.97 8.04
N SER A 337 -14.96 -11.76 8.69
CA SER A 337 -13.55 -11.83 8.35
C SER A 337 -13.32 -12.38 6.94
N VAL A 338 -14.07 -13.43 6.56
CA VAL A 338 -14.03 -14.00 5.21
C VAL A 338 -14.54 -13.00 4.18
N PHE A 339 -15.66 -12.33 4.47
CA PHE A 339 -16.25 -11.33 3.59
C PHE A 339 -15.28 -10.18 3.28
N LEU A 340 -14.68 -9.56 4.30
CA LEU A 340 -13.68 -8.50 4.11
C LEU A 340 -12.41 -9.00 3.41
N SER A 341 -12.01 -10.25 3.65
CA SER A 341 -10.87 -10.83 2.94
C SER A 341 -11.14 -10.95 1.44
N ILE A 342 -12.38 -11.28 1.04
CA ILE A 342 -12.78 -11.32 -0.37
C ILE A 342 -12.79 -9.90 -0.97
N LEU A 343 -13.33 -8.91 -0.27
CA LEU A 343 -13.32 -7.51 -0.73
C LEU A 343 -11.89 -7.00 -0.95
N LEU A 344 -10.97 -7.32 -0.03
CA LEU A 344 -9.56 -6.97 -0.18
C LEU A 344 -8.92 -7.60 -1.43
N LEU A 345 -9.27 -8.85 -1.76
CA LEU A 345 -8.78 -9.51 -2.98
C LEU A 345 -9.35 -8.87 -4.25
N ILE A 346 -10.63 -8.52 -4.25
CA ILE A 346 -11.28 -7.79 -5.35
C ILE A 346 -10.61 -6.43 -5.52
N GLN A 347 -10.32 -5.73 -4.43
CA GLN A 347 -9.66 -4.44 -4.45
C GLN A 347 -8.26 -4.51 -5.08
N VAL A 348 -7.45 -5.50 -4.68
CA VAL A 348 -6.14 -5.73 -5.30
C VAL A 348 -6.30 -6.02 -6.79
N TRP A 349 -7.29 -6.82 -7.19
CA TRP A 349 -7.57 -7.10 -8.59
C TRP A 349 -7.97 -5.85 -9.38
N VAL A 350 -8.85 -5.01 -8.84
CA VAL A 350 -9.27 -3.73 -9.46
C VAL A 350 -8.07 -2.79 -9.66
N ILE A 351 -7.16 -2.69 -8.69
CA ILE A 351 -5.94 -1.89 -8.82
C ILE A 351 -5.09 -2.40 -10.00
N ILE A 352 -4.82 -3.70 -10.04
CA ILE A 352 -4.04 -4.33 -11.13
C ILE A 352 -4.71 -4.09 -12.49
N PHE A 353 -6.02 -4.30 -12.56
CA PHE A 353 -6.81 -4.12 -13.78
C PHE A 353 -6.84 -2.66 -14.24
N MET A 354 -6.97 -1.71 -13.31
CA MET A 354 -6.94 -0.28 -13.59
C MET A 354 -5.58 0.15 -14.16
N PHE A 355 -4.47 -0.37 -13.62
CA PHE A 355 -3.15 -0.14 -14.20
C PHE A 355 -3.03 -0.73 -15.62
N ALA A 356 -3.61 -1.90 -15.87
CA ALA A 356 -3.64 -2.49 -17.20
C ALA A 356 -4.47 -1.64 -18.19
N ILE A 357 -5.62 -1.10 -17.77
CA ILE A 357 -6.46 -0.21 -18.58
C ILE A 357 -5.78 1.13 -18.83
N HIS A 358 -5.15 1.73 -17.83
CA HIS A 358 -4.47 3.02 -17.98
C HIS A 358 -3.46 2.97 -19.14
N ASN A 359 -2.69 1.89 -19.24
CA ASN A 359 -1.73 1.67 -20.33
C ASN A 359 -2.39 1.57 -21.70
N ASN A 360 -3.66 1.13 -21.75
CA ASN A 360 -4.44 1.07 -22.97
C ASN A 360 -5.10 2.42 -23.29
N VAL A 361 -5.65 3.15 -22.32
CA VAL A 361 -6.35 4.42 -22.56
C VAL A 361 -5.38 5.54 -22.91
N VAL A 362 -4.26 5.67 -22.17
CA VAL A 362 -3.24 6.70 -22.42
C VAL A 362 -2.53 6.49 -23.77
N ASN A 363 -2.46 5.25 -24.25
CA ASN A 363 -1.86 4.93 -25.55
C ASN A 363 -2.88 4.81 -26.70
N ARG A 364 -4.19 4.83 -26.41
CA ARG A 364 -5.25 4.70 -27.42
C ARG A 364 -6.12 5.95 -27.43
N GLN A 365 -5.51 7.06 -27.83
CA GLN A 365 -6.21 8.27 -28.27
C GLN A 365 -7.35 7.95 -29.26
N ALA A 366 -7.22 6.87 -30.05
CA ALA A 366 -8.24 6.32 -30.93
C ALA A 366 -9.60 6.05 -30.26
N LEU A 367 -9.63 5.60 -29.00
CA LEU A 367 -10.89 5.32 -28.30
C LEU A 367 -11.62 6.62 -27.92
N VAL A 368 -10.87 7.64 -27.49
CA VAL A 368 -11.43 8.97 -27.21
C VAL A 368 -11.84 9.66 -28.51
N ASN A 369 -11.08 9.46 -29.58
CA ASN A 369 -11.41 9.92 -30.91
C ASN A 369 -12.78 9.37 -31.37
N GLU A 370 -13.05 8.07 -31.17
CA GLU A 370 -14.36 7.47 -31.51
C GLU A 370 -15.54 8.20 -30.83
N THR A 371 -15.39 8.62 -29.57
CA THR A 371 -16.42 9.40 -28.89
C THR A 371 -16.62 10.78 -29.53
N MET A 372 -15.54 11.40 -30.03
CA MET A 372 -15.60 12.67 -30.77
C MET A 372 -16.32 12.50 -32.10
N PHE A 373 -16.06 11.42 -32.84
CA PHE A 373 -16.73 11.07 -34.10
C PHE A 373 -18.25 10.93 -33.92
N ARG A 374 -18.72 10.60 -32.72
CA ARG A 374 -20.15 10.45 -32.39
C ARG A 374 -20.81 11.70 -31.83
N TYR A 375 -20.11 12.83 -31.81
CA TYR A 375 -20.58 14.09 -31.20
C TYR A 375 -21.93 14.57 -31.75
N TYR A 376 -22.11 14.59 -33.07
CA TYR A 376 -23.36 15.06 -33.67
C TYR A 376 -24.47 14.01 -33.66
N THR A 377 -24.13 12.73 -33.58
CA THR A 377 -25.07 11.60 -33.68
C THR A 377 -25.57 11.10 -32.33
N VAL A 378 -24.82 11.30 -31.24
CA VAL A 378 -25.14 10.79 -29.91
C VAL A 378 -25.16 11.90 -28.87
N VAL A 379 -26.31 12.06 -28.19
CA VAL A 379 -26.52 13.10 -27.18
C VAL A 379 -25.54 13.00 -26.01
N SER A 380 -25.23 11.78 -25.54
CA SER A 380 -24.28 11.58 -24.44
C SER A 380 -22.85 11.98 -24.82
N ALA A 381 -22.40 11.63 -26.04
CA ALA A 381 -21.10 12.06 -26.56
C ALA A 381 -21.03 13.59 -26.68
N ARG A 382 -22.11 14.23 -27.15
CA ARG A 382 -22.23 15.69 -27.18
C ARG A 382 -22.06 16.33 -25.80
N LYS A 383 -22.85 15.87 -24.81
CA LYS A 383 -22.79 16.37 -23.43
C LYS A 383 -21.39 16.21 -22.82
N GLN A 384 -20.73 15.07 -23.06
CA GLN A 384 -19.37 14.80 -22.57
C GLN A 384 -18.34 15.78 -23.15
N TRP A 385 -18.30 15.91 -24.48
CA TRP A 385 -17.36 16.81 -25.15
C TRP A 385 -17.64 18.28 -24.86
N ASP A 386 -18.91 18.68 -24.75
CA ASP A 386 -19.26 20.05 -24.37
C ASP A 386 -18.76 20.39 -22.96
N THR A 387 -18.88 19.44 -22.03
CA THR A 387 -18.37 19.59 -20.66
C THR A 387 -16.84 19.66 -20.65
N ILE A 388 -16.16 18.77 -21.38
CA ILE A 388 -14.69 18.76 -21.43
C ILE A 388 -14.17 20.07 -22.01
N GLN A 389 -14.68 20.51 -23.16
CA GLN A 389 -14.17 21.69 -23.86
C GLN A 389 -14.42 23.00 -23.09
N SER A 390 -15.61 23.11 -22.47
CA SER A 390 -15.94 24.30 -21.68
C SER A 390 -15.14 24.36 -20.37
N HIS A 391 -14.94 23.23 -19.69
CA HIS A 391 -14.28 23.19 -18.38
C HIS A 391 -12.75 23.22 -18.49
N ALA A 392 -12.19 22.62 -19.53
CA ALA A 392 -10.74 22.52 -19.74
C ALA A 392 -10.18 23.60 -20.67
N GLU A 393 -11.04 24.49 -21.15
CA GLU A 393 -10.71 25.56 -22.10
C GLU A 393 -9.92 25.09 -23.34
N CYS A 394 -10.28 23.92 -23.86
CA CYS A 394 -9.64 23.27 -24.99
C CYS A 394 -10.62 23.11 -26.16
N CYS A 395 -10.13 22.81 -27.37
CA CYS A 395 -10.99 22.59 -28.53
C CYS A 395 -10.47 21.46 -29.41
N GLY A 396 -11.32 20.45 -29.63
CA GLY A 396 -10.94 19.23 -30.34
C GLY A 396 -9.95 18.35 -29.56
N LEU A 397 -9.48 17.26 -30.16
CA LEU A 397 -8.65 16.27 -29.48
C LEU A 397 -7.20 16.75 -29.41
N GLU A 398 -6.59 17.02 -30.56
CA GLU A 398 -5.28 17.67 -30.72
C GLU A 398 -5.43 19.16 -31.03
N GLY A 399 -6.56 19.55 -31.64
CA GLY A 399 -6.90 20.96 -31.88
C GLY A 399 -8.22 21.13 -32.61
N HIS A 400 -8.60 22.38 -32.87
CA HIS A 400 -9.91 22.70 -33.45
C HIS A 400 -10.14 22.09 -34.86
N VAL A 401 -9.07 21.73 -35.57
CA VAL A 401 -9.15 21.20 -36.96
C VAL A 401 -9.81 19.83 -36.98
N ASP A 402 -9.70 19.09 -35.88
CA ASP A 402 -10.25 17.73 -35.72
C ASP A 402 -11.76 17.67 -35.99
N TRP A 403 -12.48 18.76 -35.69
CA TRP A 403 -13.92 18.86 -35.93
C TRP A 403 -14.30 18.70 -37.40
N LYS A 404 -13.42 19.04 -38.34
CA LYS A 404 -13.67 18.86 -39.79
C LYS A 404 -13.83 17.39 -40.17
N ASN A 405 -13.24 16.48 -39.39
CA ASN A 405 -13.30 15.05 -39.65
C ASN A 405 -14.53 14.39 -39.00
N VAL A 406 -15.31 15.11 -38.20
CA VAL A 406 -16.46 14.57 -37.48
C VAL A 406 -17.70 14.53 -38.40
N PRO A 407 -18.37 13.37 -38.57
CA PRO A 407 -19.59 13.25 -39.34
C PRO A 407 -20.69 14.22 -38.86
N GLY A 408 -21.28 14.97 -39.78
CA GLY A 408 -22.32 15.96 -39.46
C GLY A 408 -21.79 17.33 -39.02
N TYR A 409 -20.50 17.61 -39.21
CA TYR A 409 -19.89 18.91 -38.89
C TYR A 409 -20.51 20.07 -39.71
N PRO A 410 -21.08 21.10 -39.07
CA PRO A 410 -21.81 22.18 -39.74
C PRO A 410 -20.90 23.29 -40.29
N GLY A 411 -19.58 23.07 -40.38
CA GLY A 411 -18.61 24.05 -40.87
C GLY A 411 -17.96 24.91 -39.79
N GLN A 412 -18.45 24.88 -38.54
CA GLN A 412 -17.88 25.60 -37.40
C GLN A 412 -17.75 24.70 -36.14
N PRO A 413 -16.67 24.84 -35.34
CA PRO A 413 -16.50 24.06 -34.11
C PRO A 413 -17.68 24.25 -33.15
N PRO A 414 -17.94 23.27 -32.26
CA PRO A 414 -18.96 23.40 -31.22
C PRO A 414 -18.84 24.69 -30.41
N LYS A 415 -19.98 25.26 -30.01
CA LYS A 415 -20.01 26.46 -29.15
C LYS A 415 -19.26 26.26 -27.84
N SER A 416 -19.21 25.03 -27.33
CA SER A 416 -18.45 24.63 -26.14
C SER A 416 -16.94 24.82 -26.26
N CYS A 417 -16.40 24.93 -27.48
CA CYS A 417 -15.02 25.35 -27.67
C CYS A 417 -14.77 26.76 -27.14
N GLY A 418 -15.73 27.68 -27.18
CA GLY A 418 -15.63 29.04 -26.60
C GLY A 418 -14.51 29.95 -27.15
N GLY A 419 -14.72 31.26 -27.14
CA GLY A 419 -13.70 32.24 -27.59
C GLY A 419 -13.22 32.00 -29.02
N ASP A 420 -11.93 32.28 -29.28
CA ASP A 420 -11.25 32.01 -30.55
C ASP A 420 -10.65 30.59 -30.55
N PRO A 421 -11.22 29.63 -31.33
CA PRO A 421 -10.75 28.24 -31.36
C PRO A 421 -9.30 28.08 -31.79
N LEU A 422 -8.73 29.04 -32.54
CA LEU A 422 -7.34 29.01 -33.01
C LEU A 422 -6.32 29.17 -31.88
N LYS A 423 -6.73 29.74 -30.73
CA LYS A 423 -5.87 29.98 -29.58
C LYS A 423 -5.95 28.89 -28.51
N ARG A 424 -6.81 27.89 -28.69
CA ARG A 424 -7.05 26.84 -27.69
C ARG A 424 -6.21 25.60 -27.96
N PRO A 425 -5.62 24.99 -26.92
CA PRO A 425 -4.93 23.72 -27.06
C PRO A 425 -5.94 22.58 -27.30
N GLY A 426 -5.45 21.44 -27.80
CA GLY A 426 -6.22 20.20 -27.86
C GLY A 426 -6.56 19.65 -26.47
N CYS A 427 -7.74 19.05 -26.34
CA CYS A 427 -8.23 18.50 -25.08
C CYS A 427 -7.47 17.26 -24.60
N TRP A 428 -6.72 16.58 -25.48
CA TRP A 428 -6.02 15.35 -25.14
C TRP A 428 -5.01 15.52 -24.00
N VAL A 429 -4.29 16.64 -23.98
CA VAL A 429 -3.32 16.96 -22.91
C VAL A 429 -4.02 17.04 -21.55
N TYR A 430 -5.19 17.70 -21.51
CA TYR A 430 -5.99 17.82 -20.30
C TYR A 430 -6.59 16.47 -19.89
N ILE A 431 -7.19 15.72 -20.83
CA ILE A 431 -7.79 14.42 -20.58
C ILE A 431 -6.75 13.44 -20.00
N LYS A 432 -5.54 13.40 -20.58
CA LYS A 432 -4.44 12.56 -20.09
C LYS A 432 -4.07 12.93 -18.65
N LYS A 433 -3.88 14.22 -18.36
CA LYS A 433 -3.53 14.71 -17.01
C LYS A 433 -4.61 14.37 -15.98
N VAL A 434 -5.88 14.54 -16.33
CA VAL A 434 -7.00 14.19 -15.45
C VAL A 434 -7.06 12.67 -15.23
N ALA A 435 -6.91 11.86 -16.28
CA ALA A 435 -6.90 10.41 -16.16
C ALA A 435 -5.77 9.92 -15.23
N GLU A 436 -4.56 10.45 -15.37
CA GLU A 436 -3.43 10.15 -14.50
C GLU A 436 -3.71 10.54 -13.04
N THR A 437 -4.25 11.74 -12.82
CA THR A 437 -4.59 12.25 -11.48
C THR A 437 -5.65 11.38 -10.81
N ILE A 438 -6.70 11.00 -11.54
CA ILE A 438 -7.78 10.15 -11.03
C ILE A 438 -7.25 8.76 -10.69
N VAL A 439 -6.46 8.13 -11.57
CA VAL A 439 -5.88 6.81 -11.31
C VAL A 439 -5.00 6.84 -10.07
N PHE A 440 -4.16 7.86 -9.91
CA PHE A 440 -3.32 8.01 -8.72
C PHE A 440 -4.15 8.19 -7.44
N ALA A 441 -5.18 9.04 -7.47
CA ALA A 441 -6.08 9.24 -6.34
C ALA A 441 -6.81 7.93 -5.95
N ILE A 442 -7.31 7.17 -6.93
CA ILE A 442 -7.99 5.89 -6.68
C ILE A 442 -7.03 4.89 -6.02
N VAL A 443 -5.78 4.82 -6.46
CA VAL A 443 -4.77 3.92 -5.87
C VAL A 443 -4.52 4.28 -4.40
N ILE A 444 -4.36 5.57 -4.08
CA ILE A 444 -4.15 6.04 -2.71
C ILE A 444 -5.36 5.72 -1.82
N VAL A 445 -6.56 6.08 -2.27
CA VAL A 445 -7.81 5.83 -1.51
C VAL A 445 -8.02 4.33 -1.31
N SER A 446 -7.79 3.53 -2.35
CA SER A 446 -7.92 2.07 -2.26
C SER A 446 -6.93 1.48 -1.25
N MET A 447 -5.68 1.93 -1.25
CA MET A 447 -4.72 1.47 -0.26
C MET A 447 -5.18 1.79 1.17
N ALA A 448 -5.65 3.02 1.43
CA ALA A 448 -6.12 3.40 2.76
C ALA A 448 -7.27 2.49 3.22
N ILE A 449 -8.22 2.19 2.33
CA ILE A 449 -9.31 1.25 2.58
C ILE A 449 -8.76 -0.15 2.90
N GLY A 450 -7.82 -0.66 2.09
CA GLY A 450 -7.25 -1.98 2.29
C GLY A 450 -6.59 -2.15 3.67
N VAL A 451 -5.84 -1.14 4.13
CA VAL A 451 -5.27 -1.12 5.49
C VAL A 451 -6.36 -1.28 6.55
N VAL A 452 -7.45 -0.52 6.42
CA VAL A 452 -8.56 -0.56 7.38
C VAL A 452 -9.29 -1.90 7.33
N GLU A 453 -9.51 -2.48 6.16
CA GLU A 453 -10.09 -3.81 5.99
C GLU A 453 -9.23 -4.89 6.65
N PHE A 454 -7.92 -4.88 6.41
CA PHE A 454 -7.00 -5.84 7.02
C PHE A 454 -6.98 -5.71 8.55
N LEU A 455 -6.88 -4.49 9.08
CA LEU A 455 -6.95 -4.25 10.51
C LEU A 455 -8.27 -4.76 11.10
N SER A 456 -9.38 -4.55 10.40
CA SER A 456 -10.70 -5.02 10.80
C SER A 456 -10.76 -6.56 10.87
N VAL A 457 -10.18 -7.26 9.90
CA VAL A 457 -10.04 -8.73 9.91
C VAL A 457 -9.20 -9.19 11.10
N VAL A 458 -8.08 -8.52 11.39
CA VAL A 458 -7.20 -8.86 12.51
C VAL A 458 -7.92 -8.70 13.84
N LEU A 459 -8.64 -7.58 14.03
CA LEU A 459 -9.44 -7.30 15.23
C LEU A 459 -10.58 -8.32 15.39
N ALA A 460 -11.29 -8.64 14.30
CA ALA A 460 -12.33 -9.67 14.30
C ALA A 460 -11.76 -11.04 14.71
N CYS A 461 -10.61 -11.43 14.18
CA CYS A 461 -9.93 -12.67 14.57
C CYS A 461 -9.51 -12.69 16.05
N GLN A 462 -9.12 -11.55 16.65
CA GLN A 462 -8.89 -11.48 18.10
C GLN A 462 -10.15 -11.78 18.89
N LEU A 463 -11.27 -11.17 18.48
CA LEU A 463 -12.56 -11.33 19.13
C LEU A 463 -13.09 -12.76 18.99
N VAL A 464 -12.95 -13.39 17.81
CA VAL A 464 -13.26 -14.81 17.60
C VAL A 464 -12.47 -15.70 18.56
N ARG A 465 -11.16 -15.48 18.70
CA ARG A 465 -10.33 -16.28 19.63
C ARG A 465 -10.75 -16.08 21.08
N LYS A 466 -11.10 -14.86 21.46
CA LYS A 466 -11.59 -14.55 22.80
C LYS A 466 -12.91 -15.28 23.07
N TYR A 467 -13.90 -15.14 22.19
CA TYR A 467 -15.22 -15.74 22.37
C TYR A 467 -15.18 -17.27 22.37
N ARG A 468 -14.32 -17.88 21.54
CA ARG A 468 -14.07 -19.32 21.58
C ARG A 468 -13.47 -19.78 22.91
N ASN A 469 -12.54 -19.01 23.49
CA ASN A 469 -11.95 -19.39 24.79
C ASN A 469 -12.98 -19.23 25.91
N ASP A 470 -13.76 -18.14 25.88
CA ASP A 470 -14.81 -17.89 26.87
C ASP A 470 -15.87 -19.01 26.83
N SER A 471 -16.28 -19.49 25.65
CA SER A 471 -17.24 -20.60 25.51
C SER A 471 -16.69 -21.94 26.01
N LEU A 472 -15.40 -22.22 25.78
CA LEU A 472 -14.75 -23.45 26.26
C LEU A 472 -14.65 -23.50 27.80
N ILE A 473 -14.45 -22.35 28.46
CA ILE A 473 -14.41 -22.26 29.93
C ILE A 473 -15.80 -22.57 30.52
N VAL A 474 -16.87 -22.05 29.92
CA VAL A 474 -18.24 -22.31 30.38
C VAL A 474 -18.59 -23.78 30.22
N ASN A 475 -18.35 -24.36 29.05
CA ASN A 475 -18.66 -25.77 28.77
C ASN A 475 -17.79 -26.75 29.58
N GLY A 476 -16.56 -26.35 29.93
CA GLY A 476 -15.68 -27.14 30.81
C GLY A 476 -16.07 -27.07 32.28
N ALA A 477 -16.71 -25.97 32.72
CA ALA A 477 -17.23 -25.83 34.08
C ALA A 477 -18.52 -26.64 34.28
N THR A 478 -19.37 -26.78 33.26
CA THR A 478 -20.59 -27.60 33.32
C THR A 478 -20.34 -29.10 33.35
N ILE A 479 -19.19 -29.59 32.86
CA ILE A 479 -18.79 -31.01 32.92
C ILE A 479 -18.16 -31.36 34.30
N GLY A 480 -17.78 -30.36 35.10
CA GLY A 480 -17.12 -30.55 36.41
C GLY A 480 -18.01 -30.34 37.63
N ALA A 481 -19.32 -30.14 37.46
CA ALA A 481 -20.25 -30.09 38.59
C ALA A 481 -20.56 -31.53 39.03
N PRO A 482 -20.24 -31.94 40.27
CA PRO A 482 -20.77 -33.18 40.81
C PRO A 482 -22.29 -33.01 40.87
N THR A 483 -23.01 -33.90 40.19
CA THR A 483 -24.41 -34.17 40.52
C THR A 483 -24.41 -34.77 41.92
N GLY A 484 -24.59 -33.91 42.92
CA GLY A 484 -24.91 -34.33 44.29
C GLY A 484 -26.35 -34.79 44.37
#